data_AF-A0A1V2YF79-F1
#
_entry.id   AF-A0A1V2YF79-F1
#
_cell.length_a   1.000
_cell.length_b   1.000
_cell.length_c   1.000
_cell.angle_alpha   90.00
_cell.angle_beta   90.00
_cell.angle_gamma   90.00
#
_symmetry.space_group_name_H-M   'P 1'
#
loop_
_entity.id
_entity.type
_entity.pdbx_description
1 polymer ?
#
loop_
_entity_poly.entity_id
_entity_poly.type
_entity_poly.pdbx_seq_one_letter_code
_entity_poly.pdbx_strand_id
1 'polypeptide(L)'
;MKYYTHIKDLKLRTIQDVFKMAFNYCNRVIIYFPNECDEDIAKLKQSFTSLIVAGNNHENDYSATGWLKEKQGFTMLIATLSRDIQTFIVNINPILNISLGLLDDGHVFLYLGDDGQLIIETDKITPDIHPVLSHLQTEK
;
A
#
# COMPACT_ATOMS: atom_id res chain seq x y z
N MET A 1 12.09 -1.10 -13.65
CA MET A 1 10.96 -1.14 -14.60
C MET A 1 9.73 -0.66 -13.85
N LYS A 2 8.80 0.01 -14.53
CA LYS A 2 7.61 0.58 -13.88
C LYS A 2 6.34 -0.01 -14.48
N TYR A 3 5.49 -0.55 -13.61
CA TYR A 3 4.16 -0.99 -13.96
C TYR A 3 3.14 -0.01 -13.39
N TYR A 4 2.11 0.31 -14.16
CA TYR A 4 1.09 1.25 -13.69
C TYR A 4 -0.29 0.93 -14.26
N THR A 5 -1.31 1.28 -13.50
CA THR A 5 -2.71 1.19 -13.89
C THR A 5 -3.56 2.10 -13.01
N HIS A 6 -4.86 2.12 -13.25
CA HIS A 6 -5.83 2.69 -12.33
C HIS A 6 -6.69 1.56 -11.75
N ILE A 7 -6.92 1.57 -10.44
CA ILE A 7 -7.69 0.50 -9.77
C ILE A 7 -9.10 0.30 -10.35
N LYS A 8 -9.70 1.35 -10.93
CA LYS A 8 -11.03 1.29 -11.55
C LYS A 8 -11.07 0.40 -12.80
N ASP A 9 -9.90 0.20 -13.42
CA ASP A 9 -9.73 -0.64 -14.60
C ASP A 9 -9.45 -2.10 -14.23
N LEU A 10 -9.32 -2.41 -12.93
CA LEU A 10 -9.04 -3.74 -12.41
C LEU A 10 -10.25 -4.36 -11.72
N LYS A 11 -10.38 -5.68 -11.82
CA LYS A 11 -11.29 -6.44 -10.97
C LYS A 11 -10.72 -6.47 -9.54
N LEU A 12 -11.58 -6.47 -8.53
CA LEU A 12 -11.19 -6.56 -7.13
C LEU A 12 -10.19 -7.71 -6.86
N ARG A 13 -10.46 -8.89 -7.44
CA ARG A 13 -9.55 -10.04 -7.32
C ARG A 13 -8.15 -9.74 -7.85
N THR A 14 -8.02 -9.03 -8.97
CA THR A 14 -6.73 -8.64 -9.54
C THR A 14 -5.99 -7.68 -8.61
N ILE A 15 -6.69 -6.71 -8.01
CA ILE A 15 -6.09 -5.78 -7.03
C ILE A 15 -5.56 -6.56 -5.81
N GLN A 16 -6.35 -7.50 -5.29
CA GLN A 16 -5.94 -8.35 -4.17
C GLN A 16 -4.73 -9.22 -4.51
N ASP A 17 -4.68 -9.77 -5.73
CA ASP A 17 -3.56 -10.59 -6.18
C ASP A 17 -2.29 -9.74 -6.37
N VAL A 18 -2.41 -8.47 -6.81
CA VAL A 18 -1.30 -7.51 -6.84
C VAL A 18 -0.74 -7.26 -5.43
N PHE A 19 -1.60 -7.02 -4.43
CA PHE A 19 -1.14 -6.82 -3.06
C PHE A 19 -0.44 -8.06 -2.51
N LYS A 20 -1.04 -9.24 -2.67
CA LYS A 20 -0.44 -10.51 -2.22
C LYS A 20 0.91 -10.78 -2.88
N MET A 21 1.05 -10.44 -4.16
CA MET A 21 2.33 -10.50 -4.84
C MET A 21 3.35 -9.59 -4.16
N ALA A 22 3.00 -8.31 -3.93
CA ALA A 22 3.90 -7.32 -3.35
C ALA A 22 4.34 -7.68 -1.92
N PHE A 23 3.50 -8.37 -1.14
CA PHE A 23 3.84 -8.80 0.22
C PHE A 23 5.04 -9.76 0.29
N ASN A 24 5.38 -10.46 -0.80
CA ASN A 24 6.58 -11.30 -0.85
C ASN A 24 7.88 -10.51 -0.94
N TYR A 25 7.79 -9.21 -1.24
CA TYR A 25 8.93 -8.33 -1.49
C TYR A 25 9.03 -7.18 -0.49
N CYS A 26 8.00 -6.99 0.32
CA CYS A 26 7.89 -5.84 1.20
C CYS A 26 7.89 -6.29 2.66
N ASN A 27 8.52 -5.50 3.53
CA ASN A 27 8.50 -5.73 4.98
C ASN A 27 7.69 -4.66 5.73
N ARG A 28 7.29 -3.58 5.06
CA ARG A 28 6.58 -2.44 5.68
C ARG A 28 5.42 -1.96 4.82
N VAL A 29 4.44 -1.37 5.47
CA VAL A 29 3.34 -0.61 4.86
C VAL A 29 3.26 0.78 5.46
N ILE A 30 2.92 1.76 4.64
CA ILE A 30 2.61 3.13 5.05
C ILE A 30 1.25 3.49 4.48
N ILE A 31 0.39 4.08 5.30
CA ILE A 31 -0.93 4.57 4.88
C ILE A 31 -1.09 6.03 5.30
N TYR A 32 -1.55 6.86 4.36
CA TYR A 32 -1.92 8.24 4.60
C TYR A 32 -3.43 8.34 4.75
N PHE A 33 -3.88 8.65 5.96
CA PHE A 33 -5.28 8.89 6.26
C PHE A 33 -5.56 10.40 6.26
N PRO A 34 -6.55 10.90 5.51
CA PRO A 34 -6.99 12.28 5.63
C PRO A 34 -7.41 12.61 7.07
N ASN A 35 -7.08 13.80 7.55
CA ASN A 35 -7.49 14.26 8.88
C ASN A 35 -8.99 14.58 8.92
N GLU A 36 -9.52 15.14 7.83
CA GLU A 36 -10.94 15.33 7.59
C GLU A 36 -11.43 14.25 6.64
N CYS A 37 -12.29 13.36 7.12
CA CYS A 37 -12.78 12.22 6.35
C CYS A 37 -14.17 11.77 6.82
N ASP A 38 -14.80 10.90 6.04
CA ASP A 38 -16.04 10.24 6.42
C ASP A 38 -15.83 9.17 7.50
N GLU A 39 -16.95 8.60 7.98
CA GLU A 39 -16.95 7.60 9.04
C GLU A 39 -16.24 6.30 8.63
N ASP A 40 -16.25 5.94 7.35
CA ASP A 40 -15.65 4.69 6.87
C ASP A 40 -14.12 4.79 6.90
N ILE A 41 -13.55 5.90 6.44
CA ILE A 41 -12.10 6.16 6.53
C ILE A 41 -11.68 6.28 8.00
N ALA A 42 -12.48 6.92 8.85
CA ALA A 42 -12.19 7.03 10.28
C ALA A 42 -12.15 5.64 10.96
N LYS A 43 -13.12 4.78 10.67
CA LYS A 43 -13.15 3.38 11.16
C LYS A 43 -11.97 2.57 10.62
N LEU A 44 -11.59 2.77 9.36
CA LEU A 44 -10.43 2.12 8.77
C LEU A 44 -9.14 2.52 9.49
N LYS A 45 -8.95 3.83 9.74
CA LYS A 45 -7.82 4.36 10.50
C LYS A 45 -7.75 3.76 11.89
N GLN A 46 -8.88 3.71 12.59
CA GLN A 46 -8.96 3.14 13.93
C GLN A 46 -8.61 1.65 13.95
N SER A 47 -9.14 0.89 12.99
CA SER A 47 -8.87 -0.54 12.85
C SER A 47 -7.39 -0.80 12.57
N PHE A 48 -6.80 -0.03 11.65
CA PHE A 48 -5.38 -0.11 11.33
C PHE A 48 -4.52 0.22 12.55
N THR A 49 -4.80 1.34 13.22
CA THR A 49 -4.07 1.76 14.45
C THR A 49 -4.12 0.68 15.52
N SER A 50 -5.27 0.05 15.71
CA SER A 50 -5.44 -1.03 16.70
C SER A 50 -4.57 -2.24 16.37
N LEU A 51 -4.42 -2.60 15.10
CA LEU A 51 -3.54 -3.69 14.67
C LEU A 51 -2.05 -3.37 14.88
N ILE A 52 -1.64 -2.12 14.64
CA ILE A 52 -0.26 -1.68 14.90
C ILE A 52 0.06 -1.84 16.38
N VAL A 53 -0.83 -1.32 17.26
CA VAL A 53 -0.67 -1.38 18.72
C VAL A 53 -0.67 -2.82 19.22
N ALA A 54 -1.65 -3.64 18.81
CA ALA A 54 -1.76 -5.03 19.26
C ALA A 54 -0.57 -5.89 18.84
N GLY A 55 -0.02 -5.64 17.64
CA GLY A 55 1.12 -6.38 17.12
C GLY A 55 2.48 -5.88 17.60
N ASN A 56 2.54 -4.81 18.40
CA ASN A 56 3.77 -4.06 18.67
C ASN A 56 4.55 -3.71 17.38
N ASN A 57 3.83 -3.52 16.27
CA ASN A 57 4.42 -3.25 14.95
C ASN A 57 4.80 -1.78 14.78
N HIS A 58 5.03 -1.07 15.90
CA HIS A 58 5.42 0.34 15.91
C HIS A 58 6.89 0.45 15.53
N GLU A 59 7.15 1.01 14.35
CA GLU A 59 8.47 1.54 14.06
C GLU A 59 8.41 3.06 14.16
N ASN A 60 9.02 3.59 15.22
CA ASN A 60 9.21 5.03 15.44
C ASN A 60 10.30 5.63 14.52
N ASP A 61 10.85 4.84 13.60
CA ASP A 61 11.99 5.26 12.80
C ASP A 61 11.55 5.84 11.45
N TYR A 62 11.05 7.07 11.51
CA TYR A 62 10.76 7.93 10.36
C TYR A 62 12.01 8.27 9.52
N SER A 63 13.22 7.89 9.95
CA SER A 63 14.47 8.26 9.29
C SER A 63 14.78 7.43 8.04
N ALA A 64 14.24 6.21 7.92
CA ALA A 64 14.47 5.32 6.77
C ALA A 64 13.64 5.71 5.53
N THR A 65 12.68 6.62 5.66
CA THR A 65 11.71 6.98 4.61
C THR A 65 11.99 8.35 4.00
N GLY A 66 13.25 8.65 3.66
CA GLY A 66 13.69 9.95 3.10
C GLY A 66 12.94 10.45 1.85
N TRP A 67 12.05 9.63 1.29
CA TRP A 67 11.21 9.92 0.12
C TRP A 67 9.74 10.22 0.47
N LEU A 68 9.30 9.90 1.67
CA LEU A 68 7.91 10.02 2.12
C LEU A 68 7.77 11.25 3.00
N LYS A 69 7.26 12.32 2.41
CA LYS A 69 6.99 13.57 3.12
C LYS A 69 5.66 13.47 3.85
N GLU A 70 5.56 14.15 4.99
CA GLU A 70 4.26 14.46 5.58
C GLU A 70 3.40 15.21 4.54
N LYS A 71 2.18 14.73 4.33
CA LYS A 71 1.19 15.39 3.46
C LYS A 71 0.32 16.27 4.35
N GLN A 72 0.30 17.58 4.08
CA GLN A 72 -0.51 18.51 4.86
C GLN A 72 -1.98 18.06 4.87
N GLY A 73 -2.59 17.99 6.05
CA GLY A 73 -3.97 17.52 6.22
C GLY A 73 -4.14 15.99 6.29
N PHE A 74 -3.04 15.22 6.37
CA PHE A 74 -3.07 13.77 6.51
C PHE A 74 -2.28 13.31 7.75
N THR A 75 -2.71 12.20 8.32
CA THR A 75 -1.96 11.42 9.30
C THR A 75 -1.28 10.26 8.59
N MET A 76 0.04 10.17 8.70
CA MET A 76 0.82 9.05 8.18
C MET A 76 0.98 7.99 9.28
N LEU A 77 0.62 6.74 8.97
CA LEU A 77 0.83 5.58 9.85
C LEU A 77 1.72 4.54 9.14
N ILE A 78 2.75 4.06 9.84
CA ILE A 78 3.69 3.03 9.37
C ILE A 78 3.58 1.77 10.23
N ALA A 79 3.71 0.61 9.60
CA ALA A 79 3.70 -0.67 10.30
C ALA A 79 4.58 -1.71 9.60
N THR A 80 5.17 -2.61 10.38
CA THR A 80 5.69 -3.88 9.84
C THR A 80 4.57 -4.69 9.20
N LEU A 81 4.84 -5.27 8.04
CA LEU A 81 3.88 -6.02 7.22
C LEU A 81 3.63 -7.44 7.77
N SER A 82 3.07 -7.52 8.96
CA SER A 82 2.67 -8.78 9.61
C SER A 82 1.48 -9.43 8.89
N ARG A 83 1.19 -10.70 9.20
CA ARG A 83 0.07 -11.44 8.59
C ARG A 83 -1.29 -10.75 8.80
N ASP A 84 -1.51 -10.14 9.96
CA ASP A 84 -2.76 -9.45 10.27
C ASP A 84 -2.88 -8.15 9.47
N ILE A 85 -1.77 -7.43 9.30
CA ILE A 85 -1.70 -6.23 8.46
C ILE A 85 -1.90 -6.59 6.98
N GLN A 86 -1.29 -7.67 6.48
CA GLN A 86 -1.52 -8.17 5.12
C GLN A 86 -3.00 -8.52 4.89
N THR A 87 -3.61 -9.21 5.86
CA THR A 87 -5.02 -9.57 5.83
C THR A 87 -5.90 -8.33 5.83
N PHE A 88 -5.56 -7.32 6.63
CA PHE A 88 -6.23 -6.04 6.64
C PHE A 88 -6.18 -5.37 5.27
N ILE A 89 -4.99 -5.22 4.68
CA ILE A 89 -4.78 -4.52 3.39
C ILE A 89 -5.56 -5.18 2.24
N VAL A 90 -5.55 -6.51 2.14
CA VAL A 90 -6.25 -7.24 1.06
C VAL A 90 -7.78 -7.08 1.14
N ASN A 91 -8.30 -6.73 2.31
CA ASN A 91 -9.73 -6.52 2.55
C ASN A 91 -10.12 -5.04 2.56
N ILE A 92 -9.19 -4.11 2.36
CA ILE A 92 -9.52 -2.69 2.18
C ILE A 92 -10.38 -2.56 0.93
N ASN A 93 -11.43 -1.73 1.02
CA ASN A 93 -12.14 -1.30 -0.17
C ASN A 93 -11.21 -0.36 -0.97
N PRO A 94 -10.70 -0.78 -2.14
CA PRO A 94 -9.66 -0.02 -2.84
C PRO A 94 -10.17 1.33 -3.36
N ILE A 95 -11.49 1.55 -3.40
CA ILE A 95 -12.12 2.80 -3.85
C ILE A 95 -12.09 3.89 -2.76
N LEU A 96 -11.65 3.57 -1.54
CA LEU A 96 -11.45 4.57 -0.51
C LEU A 96 -10.27 5.48 -0.89
N ASN A 97 -10.48 6.80 -0.80
CA ASN A 97 -9.50 7.84 -1.13
C ASN A 97 -8.36 7.89 -0.09
N ILE A 98 -7.60 6.82 0.00
CA ILE A 98 -6.41 6.69 0.85
C ILE A 98 -5.19 6.46 -0.02
N SER A 99 -4.05 6.99 0.39
CA SER A 99 -2.77 6.64 -0.23
C SER A 99 -2.08 5.55 0.58
N LEU A 100 -1.58 4.51 -0.08
CA LEU A 100 -0.92 3.36 0.52
C LEU A 100 0.39 3.07 -0.19
N GLY A 101 1.45 2.84 0.57
CA GLY A 101 2.75 2.40 0.08
C GLY A 101 3.18 1.09 0.71
N LEU A 102 3.69 0.15 -0.08
CA LEU A 102 4.42 -1.04 0.39
C LEU A 102 5.90 -0.85 0.12
N LEU A 103 6.74 -1.15 1.11
CA LEU A 103 8.16 -0.85 1.07
C LEU A 103 9.03 -2.10 1.22
N ASP A 104 10.10 -2.12 0.45
CA ASP A 104 11.23 -3.05 0.49
C ASP A 104 12.45 -2.29 1.03
N ASP A 105 12.84 -2.53 2.28
CA ASP A 105 13.99 -1.90 2.95
C ASP A 105 14.06 -0.35 2.80
N GLY A 106 12.88 0.29 2.83
CA GLY A 106 12.74 1.75 2.73
C GLY A 106 12.50 2.28 1.31
N HIS A 107 12.58 1.44 0.29
CA HIS A 107 12.21 1.76 -1.08
C HIS A 107 10.74 1.43 -1.34
N VAL A 108 9.99 2.35 -1.97
CA VAL A 108 8.59 2.10 -2.34
C VAL A 108 8.56 1.10 -3.49
N PHE A 109 8.06 -0.10 -3.21
CA PHE A 109 7.87 -1.16 -4.20
C PHE A 109 6.51 -1.01 -4.90
N LEU A 110 5.47 -0.70 -4.13
CA LEU A 110 4.11 -0.48 -4.63
C LEU A 110 3.54 0.79 -4.01
N TYR A 111 2.88 1.60 -4.82
CA TYR A 111 2.13 2.78 -4.41
C TYR A 111 0.70 2.71 -4.97
N LEU A 112 -0.28 2.96 -4.11
CA LEU A 112 -1.67 3.24 -4.45
C LEU A 112 -1.98 4.68 -4.04
N GLY A 113 -2.31 5.53 -4.99
CA GLY A 113 -2.74 6.91 -4.77
C GLY A 113 -4.19 6.99 -4.29
N ASP A 114 -4.51 8.11 -3.65
CA ASP A 114 -5.88 8.47 -3.25
C ASP A 114 -6.80 8.74 -4.44
N ASP A 115 -6.24 9.00 -5.62
CA ASP A 115 -6.93 9.06 -6.92
C ASP A 115 -7.15 7.67 -7.56
N GLY A 116 -6.63 6.61 -6.93
CA GLY A 116 -6.71 5.25 -7.45
C GLY A 116 -5.62 4.88 -8.45
N GLN A 117 -4.59 5.70 -8.62
CA GLN A 117 -3.41 5.32 -9.40
C GLN A 117 -2.62 4.24 -8.67
N LEU A 118 -2.38 3.09 -9.34
CA LEU A 118 -1.55 2.01 -8.80
C LEU A 118 -0.24 1.95 -9.59
N ILE A 119 0.88 1.98 -8.88
CA ILE A 119 2.23 1.94 -9.44
C ILE A 119 3.02 0.84 -8.73
N ILE A 120 3.77 0.05 -9.50
CA ILE A 120 4.74 -0.91 -8.99
C ILE A 120 6.09 -0.57 -9.64
N GLU A 121 7.09 -0.28 -8.82
CA GLU A 121 8.42 0.12 -9.26
C GLU A 121 9.45 -0.89 -8.78
N THR A 122 9.96 -1.69 -9.71
CA THR A 122 10.95 -2.72 -9.39
C THR A 122 11.63 -3.27 -10.65
N ASP A 123 12.84 -3.76 -10.48
CA ASP A 123 13.63 -4.53 -11.45
C ASP A 123 13.60 -6.04 -11.14
N LYS A 124 13.00 -6.45 -10.02
CA LYS A 124 13.00 -7.82 -9.48
C LYS A 124 11.88 -8.70 -10.03
N ILE A 125 10.90 -8.15 -10.73
CA ILE A 125 9.72 -8.89 -11.22
C ILE A 125 9.59 -8.81 -12.74
N THR A 126 9.14 -9.91 -13.33
CA THR A 126 8.75 -10.00 -14.74
C THR A 126 7.36 -10.63 -14.86
N PRO A 127 6.61 -10.35 -15.94
CA PRO A 127 5.26 -10.91 -16.12
C PRO A 127 5.23 -12.45 -16.19
N ASP A 128 6.34 -13.06 -16.61
CA ASP A 128 6.48 -14.53 -16.70
C ASP A 128 6.47 -15.20 -15.32
N ILE A 129 6.90 -14.47 -14.28
CA ILE A 129 6.93 -14.94 -12.88
C ILE A 129 5.63 -14.55 -12.18
N HIS A 130 5.10 -13.36 -12.46
CA HIS A 130 3.89 -12.83 -11.85
C HIS A 130 2.85 -12.47 -12.92
N PRO A 131 1.95 -13.40 -13.27
CA PRO A 131 0.95 -13.21 -14.33
C PRO A 131 0.04 -12.01 -14.08
N VAL A 132 -0.13 -11.59 -12.82
CA VAL A 132 -0.94 -10.41 -12.46
C VAL A 132 -0.42 -9.13 -13.10
N LEU A 133 0.89 -9.04 -13.38
CA LEU A 133 1.51 -7.89 -14.05
C LEU A 133 1.07 -7.75 -15.51
N SER A 134 0.58 -8.82 -16.16
CA SER A 134 0.04 -8.75 -17.52
C SER A 134 -1.22 -7.89 -17.62
N HIS A 135 -1.86 -7.58 -16.49
CA HIS A 135 -3.00 -6.67 -16.40
C HIS A 135 -2.59 -5.21 -16.23
N LEU A 136 -1.29 -4.90 -16.17
CA LEU A 136 -0.74 -3.57 -15.93
C LEU A 136 -0.06 -3.02 -17.19
N GLN A 137 -0.05 -1.69 -17.33
CA GLN A 137 0.75 -1.03 -18.35
C GLN A 137 2.22 -1.01 -17.93
N THR A 138 3.14 -0.94 -18.91
CA THR A 138 4.59 -0.96 -18.66
C THR A 138 5.26 0.27 -19.27
N GLU A 139 6.14 0.89 -18.49
CA GLU A 139 7.11 1.88 -18.97
C GLU A 139 8.50 1.25 -18.89
N LYS A 140 9.23 1.27 -20.01
CA LYS A 140 10.58 0.70 -20.13
C LYS A 140 11.63 1.68 -19.61
#